data_AF-F3PC45-F1
#
_entry.id   AF-F3PC45-F1
#
_cell.length_a   1.000
_cell.length_b   1.000
_cell.length_c   1.000
_cell.angle_alpha   90.00
_cell.angle_beta   90.00
_cell.angle_gamma   90.00
#
_symmetry.space_group_name_H-M   'P 1'
#
loop_
_entity.id
_entity.type
_entity.pdbx_description
1 polymer ?
#
loop_
_entity_poly.entity_id
_entity_poly.type
_entity_poly.pdbx_seq_one_letter_code
_entity_poly.pdbx_strand_id
1 'polypeptide(L)'
;MTHHIGAPPHVISSWHDNHPDQDVPDGLTLTQPWPAGPSDQCRDETIYYRYSADRARRTLRGIDTQVAKAEKAVAGKIPVKRNRFVHLSGATRSINRDLEKRARTLAGWKCYVTNLPNPNPDPETVISAYHRLYNIEKSFAHVQIRPKSTPHLPPTCASPSRPT
;
A
#
# COMPACT_ATOMS: atom_id res chain seq x y z
N MET A 1 8.59 -7.88 -23.92
CA MET A 1 7.53 -7.04 -23.31
C MET A 1 8.17 -6.15 -22.26
N THR A 2 8.51 -4.92 -22.66
CA THR A 2 9.04 -3.90 -21.74
C THR A 2 7.92 -3.55 -20.77
N HIS A 3 8.08 -3.86 -19.49
CA HIS A 3 7.11 -3.43 -18.49
C HIS A 3 7.16 -1.90 -18.46
N HIS A 4 6.14 -1.22 -18.99
CA HIS A 4 6.03 0.23 -18.88
C HIS A 4 5.93 0.56 -17.38
N ILE A 5 7.03 1.07 -16.83
CA ILE A 5 7.04 1.63 -15.48
C ILE A 5 6.27 2.95 -15.59
N GLY A 6 4.98 2.93 -15.28
CA GLY A 6 4.18 4.16 -15.28
C GLY A 6 4.83 5.26 -14.43
N ALA A 7 4.65 6.52 -14.78
CA ALA A 7 5.19 7.61 -13.98
C ALA A 7 4.52 7.66 -12.59
N PRO A 8 5.20 8.22 -11.55
CA PRO A 8 4.49 8.62 -10.35
C PRO A 8 3.39 9.64 -10.68
N PRO A 9 2.35 9.78 -9.84
CA PRO A 9 1.31 10.80 -10.03
C PRO A 9 1.91 12.18 -10.27
N HIS A 10 1.34 12.93 -11.21
CA HIS A 10 1.88 14.22 -11.63
C HIS A 10 2.01 15.20 -10.46
N VAL A 11 1.05 15.23 -9.53
CA VAL A 11 1.09 16.12 -8.36
C VAL A 11 2.28 15.82 -7.44
N ILE A 12 2.68 14.55 -7.31
CA ILE A 12 3.86 14.18 -6.52
C ILE A 12 5.14 14.56 -7.26
N SER A 13 5.21 14.27 -8.56
CA SER A 13 6.39 14.61 -9.38
C SER A 13 6.61 16.12 -9.42
N SER A 14 5.57 16.90 -9.72
CA SER A 14 5.61 18.36 -9.75
C SER A 14 5.98 18.97 -8.39
N TRP A 15 5.53 18.39 -7.27
CA TRP A 15 5.98 18.84 -5.95
C TRP A 15 7.48 18.67 -5.79
N HIS A 16 8.04 17.51 -6.15
CA HIS A 16 9.49 17.28 -6.08
C HIS A 16 10.30 18.16 -7.03
N ASP A 17 9.80 18.39 -8.26
CA ASP A 17 10.46 19.26 -9.24
C ASP A 17 10.53 20.71 -8.76
N ASN A 18 9.49 21.18 -8.04
CA ASN A 18 9.45 22.52 -7.46
C ASN A 18 10.23 22.64 -6.13
N HIS A 19 10.61 21.52 -5.51
CA HIS A 19 11.29 21.47 -4.21
C HIS A 19 12.46 20.46 -4.24
N PRO A 20 13.49 20.67 -5.10
CA PRO A 20 14.54 19.68 -5.33
C PRO A 20 15.43 19.39 -4.11
N ASP A 21 15.63 20.40 -3.25
CA ASP A 21 16.53 20.33 -2.09
C ASP A 21 15.77 20.26 -0.76
N GLN A 22 14.45 20.09 -0.78
CA GLN A 22 13.61 20.06 0.41
C GLN A 22 13.07 18.66 0.68
N ASP A 23 13.24 18.19 1.92
CA ASP A 23 12.54 17.01 2.38
C ASP A 23 11.03 17.27 2.43
N VAL A 24 10.23 16.26 2.05
CA VAL A 24 8.76 16.35 2.10
C VAL A 24 8.33 16.59 3.56
N PRO A 25 7.61 17.69 3.86
CA PRO A 25 7.14 17.96 5.22
C PRO A 25 6.22 16.85 5.72
N ASP A 26 6.39 16.43 6.98
CA ASP A 26 5.50 15.45 7.58
C ASP A 26 4.08 15.99 7.62
N GLY A 27 3.12 15.18 7.17
CA GLY A 27 1.74 15.60 7.04
C GLY A 27 1.43 16.47 5.82
N LEU A 28 2.33 16.66 4.85
CA LEU A 28 1.95 17.32 3.60
C LEU A 28 0.82 16.56 2.90
N THR A 29 -0.22 17.28 2.47
CA THR A 29 -1.28 16.73 1.60
C THR A 29 -1.28 17.41 0.24
N LEU A 30 -1.24 16.62 -0.83
CA LEU A 30 -1.42 17.08 -2.20
C LEU A 30 -2.78 16.63 -2.72
N THR A 31 -3.44 17.48 -3.50
CA THR A 31 -4.78 17.21 -4.04
C THR A 31 -4.71 17.06 -5.55
N GLN A 32 -5.35 16.02 -6.07
CA GLN A 32 -5.52 15.78 -7.49
C GLN A 32 -7.02 15.57 -7.80
N PRO A 33 -7.66 16.47 -8.56
CA PRO A 33 -9.01 16.23 -9.06
C PRO A 33 -8.98 15.09 -10.09
N TRP A 34 -10.04 14.28 -10.07
CA TRP A 34 -10.23 13.15 -10.97
C TRP A 34 -11.67 13.20 -11.52
N PRO A 35 -11.91 14.03 -12.54
CA PRO A 35 -13.25 14.20 -13.09
C PRO A 35 -13.69 12.93 -13.83
N ALA A 36 -15.00 12.65 -13.77
CA ALA A 36 -15.58 11.57 -14.55
C ALA A 36 -15.51 11.88 -16.06
N GLY A 37 -15.38 10.83 -16.88
CA GLY A 37 -15.38 10.99 -18.33
C GLY A 37 -16.75 11.47 -18.85
N PRO A 38 -16.82 12.14 -20.02
CA PRO A 38 -18.08 12.72 -20.54
C PRO A 38 -19.21 11.71 -20.76
N SER A 39 -18.86 10.45 -21.01
CA SER A 39 -19.80 9.34 -21.21
C SER A 39 -19.91 8.41 -20.00
N ASP A 40 -19.19 8.72 -18.92
CA ASP A 40 -19.11 7.92 -17.72
C ASP A 40 -20.15 8.44 -16.72
N GLN A 41 -21.03 7.56 -16.22
CA GLN A 41 -21.99 7.91 -15.16
C GLN A 41 -21.31 7.97 -13.78
N CYS A 42 -19.99 7.74 -13.74
CA CYS A 42 -19.20 7.89 -12.53
C CYS A 42 -19.29 9.32 -11.98
N ARG A 43 -19.13 9.46 -10.66
CA ARG A 43 -19.04 10.77 -10.02
C ARG A 43 -17.62 11.30 -10.16
N ASP A 44 -17.50 12.63 -10.14
CA ASP A 44 -16.19 13.25 -9.95
C ASP A 44 -15.56 12.76 -8.65
N GLU A 45 -14.28 12.43 -8.73
CA GLU A 45 -13.49 11.99 -7.61
C GLU A 45 -12.39 13.01 -7.31
N THR A 46 -11.91 12.99 -6.07
CA THR A 46 -10.73 13.75 -5.65
C THR A 46 -9.79 12.80 -4.93
N ILE A 47 -8.51 12.85 -5.30
CA ILE A 47 -7.45 12.04 -4.71
C ILE A 47 -6.57 12.93 -3.85
N TYR A 48 -6.46 12.62 -2.57
CA TYR A 48 -5.51 13.23 -1.64
C TYR A 48 -4.31 12.32 -1.43
N TYR A 49 -3.12 12.85 -1.64
CA TYR A 49 -1.86 12.18 -1.32
C TYR A 49 -1.31 12.77 -0.02
N ARG A 50 -1.34 12.00 1.07
CA ARG A 50 -0.77 12.40 2.36
C ARG A 50 0.61 11.77 2.54
N TYR A 51 1.60 12.60 2.83
CA TYR A 51 2.93 12.16 3.20
C TYR A 51 3.04 11.82 4.69
N SER A 52 3.86 10.82 5.00
CA SER A 52 4.27 10.49 6.36
C SER A 52 5.76 10.16 6.39
N ALA A 53 6.53 10.93 7.16
CA ALA A 53 7.98 10.76 7.32
C ALA A 53 8.31 9.41 7.96
N ASP A 54 7.53 8.99 8.95
CA ASP A 54 7.68 7.67 9.59
C ASP A 54 7.50 6.52 8.59
N ARG A 55 6.48 6.62 7.73
CA ARG A 55 6.26 5.64 6.66
C ARG A 55 7.40 5.66 5.66
N ALA A 56 7.82 6.86 5.20
CA ALA A 56 8.91 7.01 4.25
C ALA A 56 10.17 6.32 4.74
N ARG A 57 10.58 6.59 5.98
CA ARG A 57 11.74 5.96 6.64
C ARG A 57 11.66 4.43 6.63
N ARG A 58 10.50 3.84 6.93
CA ARG A 58 10.31 2.38 6.92
C ARG A 58 10.37 1.81 5.50
N THR A 59 9.72 2.47 4.55
CA THR A 59 9.70 2.06 3.14
C THR A 59 11.09 2.14 2.51
N LEU A 60 11.82 3.23 2.75
CA LEU A 60 13.19 3.44 2.25
C LEU A 60 14.15 2.35 2.73
N ARG A 61 14.12 2.00 4.02
CA ARG A 61 14.91 0.86 4.54
C ARG A 61 14.63 -0.45 3.80
N GLY A 62 13.37 -0.70 3.46
CA GLY A 62 12.97 -1.86 2.67
C GLY A 62 13.47 -1.80 1.23
N ILE A 63 13.44 -0.61 0.61
CA ILE A 63 13.99 -0.36 -0.73
C ILE A 63 15.51 -0.62 -0.72
N ASP A 64 16.25 -0.02 0.19
CA ASP A 64 17.72 -0.14 0.26
C ASP A 64 18.14 -1.59 0.47
N THR A 65 17.44 -2.33 1.34
CA THR A 65 17.69 -3.76 1.54
C THR A 65 17.50 -4.56 0.25
N GLN A 66 16.49 -4.23 -0.54
CA GLN A 66 16.22 -4.93 -1.80
C GLN A 66 17.19 -4.51 -2.92
N VAL A 67 17.58 -3.23 -2.99
CA VAL A 67 18.61 -2.74 -3.92
C VAL A 67 19.94 -3.40 -3.64
N ALA A 68 20.39 -3.45 -2.37
CA ALA A 68 21.62 -4.12 -2.00
C ALA A 68 21.63 -5.62 -2.36
N LYS A 69 20.47 -6.29 -2.26
CA LYS A 69 20.31 -7.69 -2.72
C LYS A 69 20.36 -7.79 -4.25
N ALA A 70 19.77 -6.83 -4.97
CA ALA A 70 19.81 -6.79 -6.43
C ALA A 70 21.25 -6.59 -6.93
N GLU A 71 22.00 -5.67 -6.32
CA GLU A 71 23.41 -5.41 -6.63
C GLU A 71 24.28 -6.65 -6.43
N LYS A 72 24.14 -7.35 -5.31
CA LYS A 72 24.87 -8.61 -5.06
C LYS A 72 24.50 -9.70 -6.07
N ALA A 73 23.23 -9.77 -6.49
CA ALA A 73 22.76 -10.78 -7.44
C ALA A 73 23.25 -10.50 -8.88
N VAL A 74 23.29 -9.22 -9.29
CA VAL A 74 23.85 -8.80 -10.58
C VAL A 74 25.37 -9.02 -10.61
N ALA A 75 26.07 -8.76 -9.50
CA ALA A 75 27.50 -9.05 -9.35
C ALA A 75 27.84 -10.56 -9.23
N GLY A 76 26.85 -11.46 -9.30
CA GLY A 76 27.06 -12.91 -9.22
C GLY A 76 27.44 -13.44 -7.83
N LYS A 77 27.42 -12.60 -6.79
CA LYS A 77 27.79 -12.98 -5.41
C LYS A 77 26.72 -13.81 -4.71
N ILE A 78 25.46 -13.71 -5.15
CA ILE A 78 24.30 -14.40 -4.58
C ILE A 78 23.42 -14.91 -5.75
N PRO A 79 22.78 -16.08 -5.64
CA PRO A 79 21.81 -16.53 -6.62
C PRO A 79 20.64 -15.54 -6.77
N VAL A 80 20.20 -15.34 -8.01
CA VAL A 80 19.08 -14.42 -8.32
C VAL A 80 17.77 -15.04 -7.80
N LYS A 81 17.23 -14.48 -6.72
CA LYS A 81 15.85 -14.74 -6.25
C LYS A 81 14.87 -13.72 -6.86
N ARG A 82 13.57 -13.80 -6.53
CA ARG A 82 12.54 -12.82 -6.95
C ARG A 82 12.86 -11.41 -6.42
N ASN A 83 13.69 -10.70 -7.19
CA ASN A 83 14.13 -9.31 -7.12
C ASN A 83 13.25 -8.32 -7.89
N ARG A 84 12.40 -7.46 -7.28
CA ARG A 84 11.65 -6.46 -8.08
C ARG A 84 12.53 -5.45 -8.83
N PHE A 85 13.76 -5.20 -8.35
CA PHE A 85 14.71 -4.27 -8.96
C PHE A 85 15.71 -4.96 -9.91
N VAL A 86 15.66 -6.29 -10.03
CA VAL A 86 16.51 -7.01 -10.99
C VAL A 86 15.76 -7.09 -12.31
N HIS A 87 16.35 -6.53 -13.36
CA HIS A 87 15.87 -6.69 -14.72
C HIS A 87 16.69 -7.78 -15.42
N LEU A 88 15.98 -8.81 -15.88
CA LEU A 88 16.55 -9.93 -16.62
C LEU A 88 16.20 -9.75 -18.10
N SER A 89 17.23 -9.59 -18.94
CA SER A 89 17.08 -9.59 -20.39
C SER A 89 17.93 -10.73 -20.95
N GLY A 90 17.28 -11.88 -21.20
CA GLY A 90 17.98 -13.11 -21.57
C GLY A 90 18.98 -13.55 -20.48
N ALA A 91 20.24 -13.69 -20.86
CA ALA A 91 21.34 -14.04 -19.95
C ALA A 91 21.87 -12.83 -19.14
N THR A 92 21.53 -11.60 -19.55
CA THR A 92 22.07 -10.38 -18.95
C THR A 92 21.22 -9.94 -17.77
N ARG A 93 21.89 -9.64 -16.65
CA ARG A 93 21.29 -9.17 -15.41
C ARG A 93 21.65 -7.70 -15.23
N SER A 94 20.66 -6.86 -15.00
CA SER A 94 20.85 -5.43 -14.78
C SER A 94 19.96 -4.95 -13.64
N ILE A 95 20.30 -3.78 -13.08
CA ILE A 95 19.49 -3.16 -12.03
C ILE A 95 18.55 -2.15 -12.69
N ASN A 96 17.27 -2.22 -12.33
CA ASN A 96 16.26 -1.28 -12.80
C ASN A 96 16.27 -0.01 -11.94
N ARG A 97 17.12 0.95 -12.32
CA ARG A 97 17.29 2.22 -11.61
C ARG A 97 16.06 3.14 -11.74
N ASP A 98 15.29 3.03 -12.82
CA ASP A 98 14.04 3.78 -12.99
C ASP A 98 12.96 3.34 -11.99
N LEU A 99 12.82 2.02 -11.79
CA LEU A 99 11.90 1.46 -10.80
C LEU A 99 12.35 1.81 -9.37
N GLU A 100 13.65 1.83 -9.12
CA GLU A 100 14.24 2.31 -7.85
C GLU A 100 13.90 3.78 -7.59
N LYS A 101 14.15 4.67 -8.56
CA LYS A 101 13.82 6.10 -8.45
C LYS A 101 12.33 6.31 -8.18
N ARG A 102 11.46 5.62 -8.93
CA ARG A 102 10.01 5.67 -8.71
C ARG A 102 9.61 5.17 -7.32
N ALA A 103 10.17 4.05 -6.87
CA ALA A 103 9.87 3.49 -5.56
C ALA A 103 10.28 4.44 -4.43
N ARG A 104 11.42 5.15 -4.57
CA ARG A 104 11.85 6.19 -3.63
C ARG A 104 10.94 7.41 -3.66
N THR A 105 10.57 7.88 -4.86
CA THR A 105 9.65 9.02 -5.04
C THR A 105 8.29 8.77 -4.37
N LEU A 106 7.80 7.52 -4.42
CA LEU A 106 6.54 7.13 -3.81
C LEU A 106 6.65 6.74 -2.33
N ALA A 107 7.84 6.74 -1.74
CA ALA A 107 8.01 6.35 -0.35
C ALA A 107 7.30 7.36 0.58
N GLY A 108 6.51 6.87 1.53
CA GLY A 108 5.80 7.72 2.51
C GLY A 108 4.42 8.20 2.08
N TRP A 109 4.16 8.29 0.78
CA TRP A 109 2.87 8.72 0.24
C TRP A 109 1.77 7.66 0.43
N LYS A 110 0.57 8.11 0.82
CA LYS A 110 -0.66 7.32 0.81
C LYS A 110 -1.76 8.11 0.14
N CYS A 111 -2.51 7.47 -0.75
CA CYS A 111 -3.68 8.06 -1.39
C CYS A 111 -4.96 7.82 -0.57
N TYR A 112 -5.85 8.79 -0.62
CA TYR A 112 -7.23 8.74 -0.14
C TYR A 112 -8.11 9.27 -1.27
N VAL A 113 -9.11 8.49 -1.67
CA VAL A 113 -10.01 8.86 -2.78
C VAL A 113 -11.36 9.22 -2.20
N THR A 114 -12.01 10.25 -2.71
CA THR A 114 -13.35 10.62 -2.28
C THR A 114 -14.21 11.02 -3.47
N ASN A 115 -15.49 10.69 -3.41
CA ASN A 115 -16.52 11.07 -4.39
C ASN A 115 -17.57 12.00 -3.75
N LEU A 116 -17.18 12.74 -2.71
CA LEU A 116 -18.05 13.69 -2.06
C LEU A 116 -18.47 14.78 -3.06
N PRO A 117 -19.73 15.25 -3.01
CA PRO A 117 -20.26 16.21 -3.99
C PRO A 117 -19.64 17.60 -3.89
N ASN A 118 -18.90 17.89 -2.82
CA ASN A 118 -18.06 19.07 -2.75
C ASN A 118 -16.84 18.85 -3.67
N PRO A 119 -16.53 19.73 -4.64
CA PRO A 119 -15.39 19.56 -5.54
C PRO A 119 -14.02 19.67 -4.85
N ASN A 120 -13.96 20.15 -3.60
CA ASN A 120 -12.72 20.16 -2.80
C ASN A 120 -13.05 20.08 -1.30
N PRO A 121 -13.41 18.90 -0.76
CA PRO A 121 -13.63 18.75 0.67
C PRO A 121 -12.32 19.02 1.42
N ASP A 122 -12.44 19.45 2.68
CA ASP A 122 -11.26 19.60 3.54
C ASP A 122 -10.53 18.25 3.63
N PRO A 123 -9.24 18.17 3.24
CA PRO A 123 -8.50 16.91 3.25
C PRO A 123 -8.44 16.27 4.64
N GLU A 124 -8.36 17.06 5.71
CA GLU A 124 -8.29 16.51 7.07
C GLU A 124 -9.60 15.83 7.49
N THR A 125 -10.74 16.40 7.10
CA THR A 125 -12.05 15.76 7.29
C THR A 125 -12.13 14.41 6.57
N VAL A 126 -11.68 14.32 5.32
CA VAL A 126 -11.68 13.06 4.57
C VAL A 126 -10.72 12.04 5.19
N ILE A 127 -9.49 12.44 5.49
CA ILE A 127 -8.46 11.56 6.07
C ILE A 127 -8.90 11.05 7.45
N SER A 128 -9.47 11.91 8.30
CA SER A 128 -9.97 11.54 9.62
C SER A 128 -11.17 10.59 9.55
N ALA A 129 -12.10 10.79 8.62
CA ALA A 129 -13.20 9.86 8.37
C ALA A 129 -12.69 8.46 7.99
N TYR A 130 -11.70 8.38 7.10
CA TYR A 130 -11.04 7.12 6.74
C TYR A 130 -10.38 6.44 7.95
N HIS A 131 -9.69 7.20 8.81
CA HIS A 131 -9.06 6.63 10.01
C HIS A 131 -10.09 6.16 11.04
N ARG A 132 -11.20 6.89 11.18
CA ARG A 132 -12.32 6.49 12.04
C ARG A 132 -12.94 5.17 11.57
N LEU A 133 -13.20 5.03 10.27
CA LEU A 133 -13.71 3.79 9.69
C LEU A 133 -12.77 2.60 9.99
N TYR A 134 -11.47 2.78 9.75
CA TYR A 134 -10.47 1.75 10.06
C TYR A 134 -10.49 1.33 11.54
N ASN A 135 -10.62 2.29 12.47
CA ASN A 135 -10.69 1.97 13.89
C ASN A 135 -11.96 1.19 14.26
N ILE A 136 -13.09 1.51 13.62
CA ILE A 136 -14.36 0.78 13.78
C ILE A 136 -14.19 -0.67 13.28
N GLU A 137 -13.67 -0.86 12.08
CA GLU A 137 -13.42 -2.20 11.50
C GLU A 137 -12.48 -3.03 12.38
N LYS A 138 -11.41 -2.40 12.88
CA LYS A 138 -10.47 -3.02 13.81
C LYS A 138 -11.15 -3.49 15.10
N SER A 139 -12.16 -2.77 15.60
CA SER A 139 -12.88 -3.17 16.81
C SER A 139 -13.73 -4.44 16.59
N PHE A 140 -14.36 -4.57 15.42
CA PHE A 140 -15.13 -5.77 15.07
C PHE A 140 -14.24 -7.01 14.88
N ALA A 141 -13.02 -6.84 14.37
CA ALA A 141 -12.07 -7.93 14.26
C ALA A 141 -11.74 -8.58 15.62
N HIS A 142 -11.87 -7.84 16.73
CA HIS A 142 -11.69 -8.37 18.08
C HIS A 142 -12.95 -9.08 18.62
N VAL A 143 -14.14 -8.67 18.17
CA VAL A 143 -15.43 -9.24 18.61
C VAL A 143 -15.69 -10.62 17.99
N GLN A 144 -15.18 -10.89 16.78
CA GLN A 144 -15.35 -12.20 16.14
C GLN A 144 -14.39 -13.30 16.67
N ILE A 145 -13.46 -12.96 17.56
CA ILE A 145 -12.53 -13.92 18.17
C ILE A 145 -13.00 -14.26 19.61
N ARG A 146 -14.10 -15.03 19.69
CA ARG A 146 -14.53 -16.02 20.72
C ARG A 146 -16.04 -15.94 21.02
N PRO A 147 -16.74 -17.06 20.83
CA PRO A 147 -17.06 -17.88 22.01
C PRO A 147 -16.31 -19.21 21.96
N LYS A 148 -15.56 -19.53 23.03
CA LYS A 148 -15.12 -20.90 23.29
C LYS A 148 -15.71 -21.36 24.62
N SER A 149 -16.97 -21.79 24.56
CA SER A 149 -17.46 -22.95 25.28
C SER A 149 -18.87 -23.27 24.74
N THR A 150 -18.95 -24.27 23.86
CA THR A 150 -20.18 -25.05 23.73
C THR A 150 -20.45 -25.65 25.12
N PRO A 151 -21.60 -25.41 25.78
CA PRO A 151 -21.92 -26.14 26.98
C PRO A 151 -21.87 -27.63 26.62
N HIS A 152 -21.08 -28.37 27.38
CA HIS A 152 -20.97 -29.81 27.35
C HIS A 152 -22.35 -30.45 27.08
N LEU A 153 -22.54 -31.00 25.87
CA LEU A 153 -23.59 -31.99 25.68
C LEU A 153 -23.26 -33.14 26.64
N PRO A 154 -24.22 -33.64 27.45
CA PRO A 154 -23.95 -34.78 28.30
C PRO A 154 -23.49 -35.95 27.43
N PRO A 155 -22.53 -36.77 27.90
CA PRO A 155 -22.09 -37.92 27.13
C PRO A 155 -23.29 -38.79 26.80
N THR A 156 -23.44 -39.15 25.53
CA THR A 156 -24.42 -40.14 25.06
C THR A 156 -24.33 -41.37 25.97
N CYS A 157 -25.42 -41.68 26.67
CA CYS A 157 -25.55 -42.92 27.42
C CYS A 157 -25.10 -44.08 26.53
N ALA A 158 -24.10 -44.83 26.99
CA ALA A 158 -23.69 -46.06 26.35
C ALA A 158 -24.91 -46.98 26.23
N SER A 159 -25.25 -47.38 25.01
CA SER A 159 -26.23 -48.44 24.77
C SER A 159 -25.78 -49.68 25.55
N PRO A 160 -26.63 -50.27 26.41
CA PRO A 160 -26.25 -51.49 27.10
C PRO A 160 -26.05 -52.61 26.08
N SER A 161 -24.86 -53.20 26.07
CA SER A 161 -24.56 -54.43 25.35
C SER A 161 -25.51 -55.53 25.81
N ARG A 162 -26.21 -56.13 24.85
CA ARG A 162 -27.13 -57.27 25.06
C ARG A 162 -26.33 -58.47 25.62
N PRO A 163 -26.82 -59.16 26.67
CA PRO A 163 -26.13 -60.34 27.19
C PRO A 163 -26.33 -61.57 26.29
N THR A 164 -25.21 -62.27 26.10
CA THR A 164 -24.93 -63.62 25.54
C THR A 164 -25.57 -64.00 24.22
#